data_AF-S0G2N5-F1
#
_entry.id   AF-S0G2N5-F1
#
_cell.length_a   1.000
_cell.length_b   1.000
_cell.length_c   1.000
_cell.angle_alpha   90.00
_cell.angle_beta   90.00
_cell.angle_gamma   90.00
#
_symmetry.space_group_name_H-M   'P 1'
#
loop_
_entity.id
_entity.type
_entity.pdbx_description
1 polymer ?
#
loop_
_entity_poly.entity_id
_entity_poly.type
_entity_poly.pdbx_seq_one_letter_code
_entity_poly.pdbx_strand_id
1 'polypeptide(L)'
;MKAQLIVNGVTVELSHNELNEIAFTLDTCERYMDLFHELAGSPCTETRSSVASQTFLHEKTCRILLQDNQVDVLRALTSKGRCIPEIKKEDIERLIDLQDTEILSNIINHISDLTEEYSICEKDWLCEKLYQQKDPVVRQELAENDETPRFILKKMVLNDSEWAVSKAAEETLALIEEYDDDDIEI
;
A
#
# COMPACT_ATOMS: atom_id res chain seq x y z
N MET A 1 19.82 -17.72 3.53
CA MET A 1 19.96 -17.21 4.91
C MET A 1 20.30 -18.35 5.85
N LYS A 2 21.17 -18.12 6.83
CA LYS A 2 21.42 -19.07 7.94
C LYS A 2 21.13 -18.33 9.25
N ALA A 3 20.33 -18.93 10.13
CA ALA A 3 19.95 -18.34 11.40
C ALA A 3 19.96 -19.39 12.50
N GLN A 4 20.29 -18.95 13.71
CA GLN A 4 20.39 -19.80 14.88
C GLN A 4 19.77 -19.09 16.08
N LEU A 5 19.02 -19.85 16.90
CA LEU A 5 18.56 -19.40 18.21
C LEU A 5 19.53 -19.93 19.27
N ILE A 6 20.03 -19.04 20.12
CA ILE A 6 20.93 -19.37 21.22
C ILE A 6 20.25 -19.02 22.54
N VAL A 7 20.01 -20.03 23.39
CA VAL A 7 19.44 -19.85 24.73
C VAL A 7 20.32 -20.57 25.75
N ASN A 8 20.94 -19.82 26.65
CA ASN A 8 21.85 -20.35 27.68
C ASN A 8 22.95 -21.29 27.13
N GLY A 9 23.48 -20.96 25.94
CA GLY A 9 24.52 -21.76 25.27
C GLY A 9 24.00 -22.95 24.46
N VAL A 10 22.70 -23.27 24.50
CA VAL A 10 22.08 -24.24 23.60
C VAL A 10 21.80 -23.55 22.27
N THR A 11 22.32 -24.12 21.17
CA THR A 11 22.16 -23.58 19.81
C THR A 11 21.25 -24.49 19.00
N VAL A 12 20.22 -23.90 18.39
CA VAL A 12 19.30 -24.57 17.46
C VAL A 12 19.33 -23.85 16.13
N GLU A 13 19.51 -24.59 15.03
CA GLU A 13 19.38 -24.03 13.69
C GLU A 13 17.91 -23.81 13.36
N LEU A 14 17.59 -22.63 12.82
CA LEU A 14 16.22 -22.26 12.49
C LEU A 14 15.94 -22.52 11.01
N SER A 15 14.83 -23.23 10.75
CA SER A 15 14.23 -23.40 9.44
C SER A 15 13.55 -22.11 8.95
N HIS A 16 13.20 -22.08 7.66
CA HIS A 16 12.42 -20.97 7.10
C HIS A 16 11.06 -20.80 7.77
N ASN A 17 10.42 -21.89 8.17
CA ASN A 17 9.14 -21.84 8.88
C ASN A 17 9.30 -21.17 10.25
N GLU A 18 10.32 -21.56 11.02
CA GLU A 18 10.59 -20.94 12.33
C GLU A 18 10.96 -19.46 12.20
N LEU A 19 11.70 -19.07 11.16
CA LEU A 19 11.98 -17.66 10.88
C LEU A 19 10.73 -16.87 10.51
N ASN A 20 9.81 -17.47 9.76
CA ASN A 20 8.51 -16.87 9.48
C ASN A 20 7.70 -16.67 10.76
N GLU A 21 7.59 -17.71 11.60
CA GLU A 21 6.89 -17.62 12.89
C GLU A 21 7.50 -16.53 13.79
N ILE A 22 8.82 -16.41 13.82
CA ILE A 22 9.51 -15.33 14.54
C ILE A 22 9.13 -13.98 13.95
N ALA A 23 9.22 -13.80 12.64
CA ALA A 23 8.87 -12.54 11.98
C ALA A 23 7.42 -12.13 12.27
N PHE A 24 6.51 -13.11 12.28
CA PHE A 24 5.08 -12.89 12.51
C PHE A 24 4.74 -12.62 13.98
N THR A 25 5.41 -13.30 14.92
CA THR A 25 5.05 -13.29 16.35
C THR A 25 5.73 -12.18 17.14
N LEU A 26 6.88 -11.69 16.69
CA LEU A 26 7.59 -10.63 17.42
C LEU A 26 6.76 -9.35 17.47
N ASP A 27 6.74 -8.72 18.65
CA ASP A 27 6.10 -7.42 18.82
C ASP A 27 6.66 -6.40 17.82
N THR A 28 5.77 -5.60 17.26
CA THR A 28 6.15 -4.49 16.38
C THR A 28 6.78 -3.38 17.22
N CYS A 29 8.11 -3.41 17.38
CA CYS A 29 8.86 -2.38 18.09
C CYS A 29 10.26 -2.16 17.51
N GLU A 30 10.84 -1.00 17.82
CA GLU A 30 12.15 -0.57 17.28
C GLU A 30 13.28 -1.56 17.56
N ARG A 31 13.21 -2.28 18.69
CA ARG A 31 14.23 -3.25 19.11
C ARG A 31 14.51 -4.33 18.05
N TYR A 32 13.51 -4.70 17.24
CA TYR A 32 13.64 -5.78 16.26
C TYR A 32 13.85 -5.28 14.84
N MET A 33 14.00 -3.98 14.61
CA MET A 33 14.17 -3.42 13.25
C MET A 33 15.38 -3.99 12.52
N ASP A 34 16.50 -4.20 13.22
CA ASP A 34 17.70 -4.82 12.63
C ASP A 34 17.46 -6.29 12.29
N LEU A 35 16.71 -7.02 13.12
CA LEU A 35 16.32 -8.39 12.83
C LEU A 35 15.40 -8.44 11.60
N PHE A 36 14.39 -7.58 11.54
CA PHE A 36 13.50 -7.46 10.38
C PHE A 36 14.25 -7.07 9.11
N HIS A 37 15.28 -6.23 9.22
CA HIS A 37 16.15 -5.90 8.09
C HIS A 37 16.86 -7.14 7.52
N GLU A 38 17.43 -7.97 8.39
CA GLU A 38 18.04 -9.23 7.94
C GLU A 38 16.99 -10.17 7.34
N LEU A 39 15.83 -10.31 7.99
CA LEU A 39 14.74 -11.18 7.56
C LEU A 39 14.10 -10.75 6.22
N ALA A 40 14.14 -9.47 5.87
CA ALA A 40 13.74 -8.99 4.54
C ALA A 40 14.59 -9.59 3.40
N GLY A 41 15.81 -10.04 3.69
CA GLY A 41 16.65 -10.79 2.75
C GLY A 41 16.40 -12.31 2.74
N SER A 42 15.37 -12.80 3.44
CA SER A 42 15.04 -14.22 3.49
C SER A 42 14.69 -14.75 2.09
N PRO A 43 15.11 -15.97 1.70
CA PRO A 43 14.65 -16.57 0.44
C PRO A 43 13.16 -16.98 0.49
N CYS A 44 12.58 -17.08 1.69
CA CYS A 44 11.17 -17.46 1.90
C CYS A 44 10.27 -16.22 1.79
N THR A 45 9.31 -16.28 0.86
CA THR A 45 8.36 -15.20 0.57
C THR A 45 7.52 -14.85 1.78
N GLU A 46 7.03 -15.87 2.49
CA GLU A 46 6.17 -15.72 3.67
C GLU A 46 6.89 -14.94 4.78
N THR A 47 8.19 -15.21 4.99
CA THR A 47 9.00 -14.43 5.93
C THR A 47 9.07 -12.96 5.50
N ARG A 48 9.34 -12.69 4.21
CA ARG A 48 9.44 -11.31 3.70
C ARG A 48 8.09 -10.58 3.79
N SER A 49 6.98 -11.25 3.50
CA SER A 49 5.62 -10.71 3.69
C SER A 49 5.34 -10.41 5.15
N SER A 50 5.72 -11.30 6.06
CA SER A 50 5.54 -11.10 7.50
C SER A 50 6.37 -9.91 8.01
N VAL A 51 7.57 -9.71 7.47
CA VAL A 51 8.38 -8.51 7.72
C VAL A 51 7.72 -7.26 7.13
N ALA A 52 7.19 -7.32 5.91
CA ALA A 52 6.52 -6.20 5.25
C ALA A 52 5.28 -5.70 6.01
N SER A 53 4.60 -6.59 6.74
CA SER A 53 3.45 -6.25 7.59
C SER A 53 3.83 -5.59 8.93
N GLN A 54 5.12 -5.43 9.25
CA GLN A 54 5.55 -4.88 10.54
C GLN A 54 5.42 -3.35 10.57
N THR A 55 5.01 -2.82 11.72
CA THR A 55 4.84 -1.37 11.93
C THR A 55 6.17 -0.60 11.97
N PHE A 56 7.23 -1.22 12.50
CA PHE A 56 8.54 -0.56 12.68
C PHE A 56 9.57 -1.21 11.76
N LEU A 57 9.87 -0.53 10.66
CA LEU A 57 10.87 -0.92 9.68
C LEU A 57 11.86 0.23 9.45
N HIS A 58 13.12 -0.12 9.24
CA HIS A 58 14.12 0.82 8.75
C HIS A 58 13.76 1.26 7.33
N GLU A 59 14.10 2.49 6.97
CA GLU A 59 13.99 3.04 5.61
C GLU A 59 14.65 2.12 4.58
N LYS A 60 15.89 1.67 4.87
CA LYS A 60 16.62 0.69 4.05
C LYS A 60 15.90 -0.66 3.91
N THR A 61 15.11 -1.08 4.91
CA THR A 61 14.33 -2.32 4.83
C THR A 61 13.13 -2.13 3.93
N CYS A 62 12.39 -1.02 4.07
CA CYS A 62 11.34 -0.64 3.13
C CYS A 62 11.86 -0.62 1.69
N ARG A 63 13.04 -0.03 1.44
CA ARG A 63 13.65 -0.02 0.10
C ARG A 63 13.97 -1.40 -0.45
N ILE A 64 14.40 -2.36 0.37
CA ILE A 64 14.62 -3.74 -0.06
C ILE A 64 13.29 -4.39 -0.47
N LEU A 65 12.26 -4.26 0.37
CA LEU A 65 10.95 -4.86 0.15
C LEU A 65 10.20 -4.21 -1.03
N LEU A 66 10.39 -2.91 -1.26
CA LEU A 66 9.86 -2.21 -2.44
C LEU A 66 10.45 -2.73 -3.76
N GLN A 67 11.55 -3.48 -3.72
CA GLN A 67 12.11 -4.14 -4.91
C GLN A 67 11.75 -5.63 -4.99
N ASP A 68 10.89 -6.12 -4.09
CA ASP A 68 10.43 -7.51 -4.12
C ASP A 68 9.62 -7.79 -5.38
N ASN A 69 9.72 -9.02 -5.86
CA ASN A 69 9.04 -9.52 -7.05
C ASN A 69 7.80 -10.35 -6.73
N GLN A 70 7.55 -10.64 -5.45
CA GLN A 70 6.37 -11.37 -5.00
C GLN A 70 5.25 -10.41 -4.63
N VAL A 71 4.11 -10.58 -5.28
CA VAL A 71 2.92 -9.74 -5.07
C VAL A 71 2.48 -9.74 -3.61
N ASP A 72 2.54 -10.89 -2.93
CA ASP A 72 2.14 -11.00 -1.51
C ASP A 72 3.03 -10.19 -0.57
N VAL A 73 4.29 -9.94 -0.93
CA VAL A 73 5.17 -9.05 -0.15
C VAL A 73 4.76 -7.61 -0.36
N LEU A 74 4.46 -7.23 -1.61
CA LEU A 74 4.07 -5.87 -1.98
C LEU A 74 2.68 -5.48 -1.46
N ARG A 75 1.73 -6.42 -1.44
CA ARG A 75 0.42 -6.25 -0.76
C ARG A 75 0.60 -5.94 0.71
N ALA A 76 1.36 -6.77 1.42
CA ALA A 76 1.67 -6.56 2.83
C ALA A 76 2.33 -5.18 3.07
N LEU A 77 3.31 -4.82 2.23
CA LEU A 77 4.05 -3.57 2.33
C LEU A 77 3.19 -2.32 2.13
N THR A 78 2.23 -2.37 1.20
CA THR A 78 1.36 -1.24 0.86
C THR A 78 0.20 -1.07 1.84
N SER A 79 -0.21 -2.13 2.53
CA SER A 79 -1.42 -2.15 3.39
C SER A 79 -1.44 -1.20 4.59
N LYS A 80 -0.27 -0.73 5.05
CA LYS A 80 -0.15 0.10 6.27
C LYS A 80 0.41 1.50 6.02
N GLY A 81 0.72 1.84 4.78
CA GLY A 81 1.35 3.12 4.43
C GLY A 81 2.73 3.38 5.06
N ARG A 82 3.29 2.46 5.89
CA ARG A 82 4.53 2.71 6.65
C ARG A 82 5.73 3.01 5.76
N CYS A 83 5.80 2.38 4.59
CA CYS A 83 6.89 2.58 3.66
C CYS A 83 6.61 3.69 2.64
N ILE A 84 5.49 4.42 2.75
CA ILE A 84 5.18 5.57 1.87
C ILE A 84 6.32 6.60 1.83
N PRO A 85 6.94 7.02 2.95
CA PRO A 85 8.04 7.99 2.91
C PRO A 85 9.22 7.54 2.03
N GLU A 86 9.35 6.23 1.80
CA GLU A 86 10.43 5.62 1.03
C GLU A 86 10.04 5.30 -0.42
N ILE A 87 8.77 5.45 -0.78
CA ILE A 87 8.27 5.20 -2.14
C ILE A 87 8.73 6.33 -3.05
N LYS A 88 9.13 5.96 -4.28
CA LYS A 88 9.36 6.91 -5.37
C LYS A 88 8.29 6.77 -6.43
N LYS A 89 8.16 7.79 -7.28
CA LYS A 89 7.21 7.77 -8.40
C LYS A 89 7.38 6.53 -9.30
N GLU A 90 8.61 6.10 -9.56
CA GLU A 90 8.88 4.90 -10.37
C GLU A 90 8.43 3.60 -9.67
N ASP A 91 8.44 3.57 -8.33
CA ASP A 91 7.91 2.44 -7.58
C ASP A 91 6.38 2.40 -7.67
N ILE A 92 5.70 3.57 -7.63
CA ILE A 92 4.26 3.67 -7.85
C ILE A 92 3.89 3.17 -9.26
N GLU A 93 4.61 3.60 -10.29
CA GLU A 93 4.40 3.12 -11.66
C GLU A 93 4.53 1.60 -11.74
N ARG A 94 5.58 1.04 -11.14
CA ARG A 94 5.78 -0.41 -11.08
C ARG A 94 4.63 -1.12 -10.38
N LEU A 95 4.16 -0.60 -9.24
CA LEU A 95 3.05 -1.18 -8.48
C LEU A 95 1.74 -1.13 -9.26
N ILE A 96 1.49 -0.05 -9.99
CA ILE A 96 0.32 0.10 -10.86
C ILE A 96 0.36 -0.90 -12.01
N ASP A 97 1.53 -1.10 -12.62
CA ASP A 97 1.71 -2.01 -13.75
C ASP A 97 1.48 -3.48 -13.38
N LEU A 98 1.56 -3.84 -12.09
CA LEU A 98 1.21 -5.17 -11.61
C LEU A 98 -0.28 -5.49 -11.79
N GLN A 99 -1.15 -4.48 -11.91
CA GLN A 99 -2.61 -4.62 -12.02
C GLN A 99 -3.21 -5.49 -10.90
N ASP A 100 -2.57 -5.47 -9.73
CA ASP A 100 -3.03 -6.21 -8.56
C ASP A 100 -4.05 -5.37 -7.79
N THR A 101 -5.28 -5.88 -7.69
CA THR A 101 -6.42 -5.17 -7.08
C THR A 101 -6.07 -4.66 -5.69
N GLU A 102 -5.54 -5.50 -4.81
CA GLU A 102 -5.28 -5.16 -3.41
C GLU A 102 -4.17 -4.10 -3.26
N ILE A 103 -3.10 -4.19 -4.06
CA ILE A 103 -2.06 -3.15 -4.10
C ILE A 103 -2.67 -1.82 -4.54
N LEU A 104 -3.50 -1.83 -5.59
CA LEU A 104 -4.12 -0.61 -6.12
C LEU A 104 -5.13 0.00 -5.14
N SER A 105 -5.91 -0.83 -4.45
CA SER A 105 -6.78 -0.44 -3.34
C SER A 105 -6.00 0.25 -2.22
N ASN A 106 -4.85 -0.33 -1.83
CA ASN A 106 -3.99 0.29 -0.83
C ASN A 106 -3.44 1.65 -1.30
N ILE A 107 -3.07 1.78 -2.58
CA ILE A 107 -2.65 3.06 -3.15
C ILE A 107 -3.78 4.09 -3.10
N ILE A 108 -5.02 3.70 -3.42
CA ILE A 108 -6.20 4.58 -3.34
C ILE A 108 -6.41 5.09 -1.91
N ASN A 109 -6.31 4.20 -0.91
CA ASN A 109 -6.44 4.56 0.49
C ASN A 109 -5.34 5.49 1.03
N HIS A 110 -4.29 5.72 0.24
CA HIS A 110 -3.14 6.55 0.59
C HIS A 110 -2.92 7.69 -0.42
N ILE A 111 -3.95 8.12 -1.17
CA ILE A 111 -3.80 9.18 -2.18
C ILE A 111 -3.26 10.47 -1.57
N SER A 112 -3.84 10.98 -0.48
CA SER A 112 -3.34 12.19 0.19
C SER A 112 -1.92 12.03 0.70
N ASP A 113 -1.58 10.89 1.29
CA ASP A 113 -0.21 10.63 1.75
C ASP A 113 0.78 10.72 0.57
N LEU A 114 0.48 10.02 -0.52
CA LEU A 114 1.33 9.95 -1.71
C LEU A 114 1.44 11.28 -2.46
N THR A 115 0.41 12.12 -2.42
CA THR A 115 0.29 13.29 -3.32
C THR A 115 0.41 14.64 -2.60
N GLU A 116 0.04 14.71 -1.34
CA GLU A 116 0.01 15.94 -0.54
C GLU A 116 1.07 15.88 0.57
N GLU A 117 1.00 14.90 1.48
CA GLU A 117 1.91 14.81 2.63
C GLU A 117 3.37 14.61 2.20
N TYR A 118 3.61 13.58 1.38
CA TYR A 118 4.95 13.23 0.91
C TYR A 118 5.26 13.77 -0.48
N SER A 119 4.26 14.30 -1.19
CA SER A 119 4.43 14.92 -2.52
C SER A 119 5.23 14.05 -3.50
N ILE A 120 4.99 12.73 -3.48
CA ILE A 120 5.74 11.73 -4.27
C ILE A 120 5.35 11.82 -5.75
N CYS A 121 4.08 12.12 -6.02
CA CYS A 121 3.54 12.27 -7.36
C CYS A 121 2.35 13.23 -7.38
N GLU A 122 1.94 13.62 -8.58
CA GLU A 122 0.84 14.54 -8.81
C GLU A 122 -0.51 13.79 -8.69
N LYS A 123 -1.44 14.35 -7.91
CA LYS A 123 -2.76 13.75 -7.64
C LYS A 123 -3.54 13.40 -8.90
N ASP A 124 -3.60 14.34 -9.84
CA ASP A 124 -4.26 14.15 -11.13
C ASP A 124 -3.64 13.02 -11.96
N TRP A 125 -2.31 12.90 -11.93
CA TRP A 125 -1.59 11.83 -12.63
C TRP A 125 -1.90 10.47 -12.02
N LEU A 126 -1.87 10.37 -10.69
CA LEU A 126 -2.15 9.12 -9.97
C LEU A 126 -3.60 8.67 -10.20
N CYS A 127 -4.57 9.57 -10.02
CA CYS A 127 -5.98 9.26 -10.20
C CYS A 127 -6.32 8.92 -11.66
N GLU A 128 -5.71 9.58 -12.65
CA GLU A 128 -5.89 9.19 -14.05
C GLU A 128 -5.32 7.79 -14.33
N LYS A 129 -4.17 7.42 -13.73
CA LYS A 129 -3.62 6.05 -13.85
C LYS A 129 -4.51 4.99 -13.22
N LEU A 130 -5.11 5.29 -12.06
CA LEU A 130 -6.03 4.40 -11.35
C LEU A 130 -7.39 4.28 -12.07
N TYR A 131 -7.89 5.36 -12.65
CA TYR A 131 -9.09 5.37 -13.48
C TYR A 131 -8.96 4.48 -14.74
N GLN A 132 -7.76 4.36 -15.30
CA GLN A 132 -7.52 3.51 -16.48
C GLN A 132 -7.38 2.01 -16.16
N GLN A 133 -7.52 1.61 -14.89
CA GLN A 133 -7.41 0.20 -14.48
C GLN A 133 -8.60 -0.61 -14.97
N LYS A 134 -8.32 -1.82 -15.46
CA LYS A 134 -9.35 -2.71 -16.03
C LYS A 134 -10.30 -3.24 -14.96
N ASP A 135 -9.77 -3.50 -13.77
CA ASP A 135 -10.55 -4.03 -12.68
C ASP A 135 -11.57 -2.99 -12.19
N PRO A 136 -12.87 -3.27 -12.31
CA PRO A 136 -13.90 -2.35 -11.85
C PRO A 136 -13.91 -2.17 -10.33
N VAL A 137 -13.37 -3.10 -9.55
CA VAL A 137 -13.23 -2.94 -8.09
C VAL A 137 -12.32 -1.76 -7.78
N VAL A 138 -11.17 -1.68 -8.45
CA VAL A 138 -10.22 -0.56 -8.29
C VAL A 138 -10.86 0.77 -8.68
N ARG A 139 -11.58 0.79 -9.81
CA ARG A 139 -12.27 2.02 -10.24
C ARG A 139 -13.41 2.39 -9.30
N GLN A 140 -14.13 1.42 -8.75
CA GLN A 140 -15.19 1.68 -7.79
C GLN A 140 -14.61 2.27 -6.50
N GLU A 141 -13.53 1.70 -5.96
CA GLU A 141 -12.88 2.24 -4.76
C GLU A 141 -12.33 3.65 -4.99
N LEU A 142 -11.76 3.93 -6.18
CA LEU A 142 -11.37 5.29 -6.55
C LEU A 142 -12.58 6.22 -6.60
N ALA A 143 -13.72 5.75 -7.10
CA ALA A 143 -14.96 6.53 -7.16
C ALA A 143 -15.58 6.79 -5.77
N GLU A 144 -15.41 5.87 -4.83
CA GLU A 144 -15.86 5.98 -3.43
C GLU A 144 -14.92 6.85 -2.57
N ASN A 145 -13.73 7.17 -3.06
CA ASN A 145 -12.75 7.98 -2.37
C ASN A 145 -13.01 9.49 -2.60
N ASP A 146 -13.24 10.23 -1.51
CA ASP A 146 -13.55 11.67 -1.51
C ASP A 146 -12.34 12.57 -1.82
N GLU A 147 -11.13 12.02 -1.75
CA GLU A 147 -9.91 12.68 -2.21
C GLU A 147 -9.81 12.68 -3.73
N THR A 148 -10.53 11.81 -4.44
CA THR A 148 -10.49 11.73 -5.91
C THR A 148 -10.90 13.07 -6.54
N PRO A 149 -10.09 13.64 -7.46
CA PRO A 149 -10.40 14.91 -8.08
C PRO A 149 -11.78 14.92 -8.76
N ARG A 150 -12.57 15.98 -8.56
CA ARG A 150 -13.93 16.11 -9.10
C ARG A 150 -14.04 15.87 -10.60
N PHE A 151 -13.01 16.24 -11.37
CA PHE A 151 -13.03 16.02 -12.82
C PHE A 151 -12.91 14.53 -13.19
N ILE A 152 -12.21 13.73 -12.39
CA ILE A 152 -12.15 12.26 -12.54
C ILE A 152 -13.51 11.65 -12.17
N LEU A 153 -14.10 12.05 -11.04
CA LEU A 153 -15.45 11.60 -10.65
C LEU A 153 -16.48 11.89 -11.75
N LYS A 154 -16.50 13.13 -12.27
CA LYS A 154 -17.36 13.52 -13.41
C LYS A 154 -17.12 12.66 -14.65
N LYS A 155 -15.86 12.30 -14.93
CA LYS A 155 -15.50 11.42 -16.05
C LYS A 155 -16.03 10.00 -15.85
N MET A 156 -16.01 9.47 -14.62
CA MET A 156 -16.54 8.15 -14.26
C MET A 156 -18.07 8.09 -14.37
N VAL A 157 -18.77 9.13 -13.90
CA VAL A 157 -20.23 9.25 -14.07
C VAL A 157 -20.63 9.20 -15.54
N LEU A 158 -19.90 9.90 -16.41
CA LEU A 158 -20.25 10.04 -17.82
C LEU A 158 -19.80 8.87 -18.71
N ASN A 159 -18.66 8.24 -18.39
CA ASN A 159 -17.97 7.37 -19.33
C ASN A 159 -17.62 5.98 -18.79
N ASP A 160 -17.79 5.68 -17.49
CA ASP A 160 -17.52 4.32 -17.02
C ASP A 160 -18.58 3.35 -17.55
N SER A 161 -18.15 2.13 -17.90
CA SER A 161 -19.06 1.10 -18.39
C SER A 161 -19.79 0.38 -17.26
N GLU A 162 -19.22 0.40 -16.06
CA GLU A 162 -19.79 -0.28 -14.90
C GLU A 162 -20.69 0.65 -14.12
N TRP A 163 -21.98 0.28 -14.07
CA TRP A 163 -22.99 1.07 -13.36
C TRP A 163 -22.63 1.34 -11.89
N ALA A 164 -22.01 0.37 -11.21
CA ALA A 164 -21.61 0.52 -9.81
C ALA A 164 -20.55 1.63 -9.64
N VAL A 165 -19.59 1.72 -10.56
CA VAL A 165 -18.55 2.74 -10.55
C VAL A 165 -19.15 4.13 -10.82
N SER A 166 -19.99 4.25 -11.85
CA SER A 166 -20.65 5.53 -12.17
C SER A 166 -21.53 6.02 -11.03
N LYS A 167 -22.27 5.11 -10.38
CA LYS A 167 -23.12 5.44 -9.24
C LYS A 167 -22.32 5.86 -8.02
N ALA A 168 -21.25 5.14 -7.69
CA ALA A 168 -20.35 5.54 -6.60
C ALA A 168 -19.76 6.93 -6.84
N ALA A 169 -19.31 7.22 -8.06
CA ALA A 169 -18.76 8.53 -8.40
C ALA A 169 -19.79 9.67 -8.29
N GLU A 170 -21.05 9.40 -8.64
CA GLU A 170 -22.16 10.34 -8.48
C GLU A 170 -22.44 10.62 -7.00
N GLU A 171 -22.48 9.57 -6.17
CA GLU A 171 -22.71 9.68 -4.72
C GLU A 171 -21.58 10.45 -4.03
N THR A 172 -20.32 10.13 -4.32
CA THR A 172 -19.16 10.85 -3.78
C THR A 172 -19.14 12.31 -4.22
N LEU A 173 -19.45 12.60 -5.49
CA LEU A 173 -19.51 13.98 -5.98
C LEU A 173 -20.59 14.79 -5.25
N ALA A 174 -21.77 14.21 -5.04
CA ALA A 174 -22.85 14.86 -4.31
C ALA A 174 -22.47 15.13 -2.84
N LEU A 175 -21.80 14.19 -2.18
CA LEU A 175 -21.30 14.39 -0.82
C LEU A 175 -20.29 15.54 -0.75
N ILE A 176 -19.32 15.59 -1.66
CA ILE A 176 -18.33 16.68 -1.70
C ILE A 176 -19.01 18.04 -1.94
N GLU A 177 -20.04 18.10 -2.79
CA GLU A 177 -20.79 19.33 -3.06
C GLU A 177 -21.63 19.78 -1.84
N GLU A 178 -22.20 18.83 -1.07
CA GLU A 178 -22.91 19.13 0.18
C GLU A 178 -22.00 19.79 1.23
N TYR A 179 -20.79 19.24 1.44
CA TYR A 179 -19.83 19.80 2.40
C TYR A 179 -19.27 21.18 1.98
N ASP A 180 -19.10 21.41 0.68
CA ASP A 180 -18.64 22.70 0.15
C ASP A 180 -19.63 23.84 0.40
N ASP A 181 -20.94 23.55 0.34
CA ASP A 181 -22.00 24.54 0.51
C ASP A 181 -22.22 24.90 2.01
N ASP A 182 -21.96 23.96 2.93
CA ASP A 182 -22.09 24.14 4.38
C ASP A 182 -20.95 24.98 4.99
N ASP A 183 -19.77 25.02 4.35
CA ASP A 183 -18.61 25.82 4.79
C ASP A 183 -18.74 27.34 4.49
N ILE A 184 -19.87 27.78 3.92
CA ILE A 184 -20.14 29.20 3.57
C ILE A 184 -20.91 29.95 4.68
N GLU A 185 -21.36 29.28 5.75
CA GLU A 185 -22.00 29.95 6.90
C GLU A 185 -20.98 30.48 7.94
N ILE A 186 -20.27 31.58 7.64
CA ILE A 186 -19.63 32.45 8.67
C ILE A 186 -19.79 33.94 8.34
#